data_AF-A0ABD2XJZ0-F1
#
_entry.id   AF-A0ABD2XJZ0-F1
#
_cell.length_a   1.000
_cell.length_b   1.000
_cell.length_c   1.000
_cell.angle_alpha   90.00
_cell.angle_beta   90.00
_cell.angle_gamma   90.00
#
_symmetry.space_group_name_H-M   'P 1'
#
loop_
_entity.id
_entity.type
_entity.pdbx_description
1 polymer ?
#
loop_
_entity_poly.entity_id
_entity_poly.type
_entity_poly.pdbx_seq_one_letter_code
_entity_poly.pdbx_strand_id
1 'polypeptide(L)' 'MLPVSARVGQAVDVLGKAGDPKSITGGHVHTTPLLMSYGEKAELVTNDEYEPLLSPMEGFVILKSKAD' A
#
# COMPACT_ATOMS: atom_id res chain seq x y z
N MET A 1 -7.91 0.84 15.31
CA MET A 1 -7.06 0.45 14.17
C MET A 1 -7.82 -0.57 13.35
N LEU A 2 -7.95 -0.37 12.04
CA LEU A 2 -8.73 -1.22 11.13
C LEU A 2 -7.80 -2.26 10.48
N PRO A 3 -8.06 -3.58 10.64
CA PRO A 3 -7.29 -4.60 9.95
C PRO A 3 -7.65 -4.61 8.47
N VAL A 4 -6.67 -4.31 7.61
CA VAL A 4 -6.82 -4.34 6.15
C VAL A 4 -5.67 -5.09 5.51
N SER A 5 -5.93 -5.64 4.33
CA SER A 5 -4.93 -6.32 3.52
C SER A 5 -4.02 -5.31 2.84
N ALA A 6 -2.73 -5.40 3.12
CA ALA A 6 -1.69 -4.58 2.49
C ALA A 6 -0.67 -5.49 1.81
N ARG A 7 -0.28 -5.15 0.58
CA ARG A 7 0.82 -5.78 -0.12
C ARG A 7 2.12 -5.09 0.29
N VAL A 8 3.08 -5.84 0.78
CA VAL A 8 4.39 -5.32 1.23
C VAL A 8 5.47 -5.85 0.31
N GLY A 9 6.30 -4.95 -0.22
CA GLY A 9 7.35 -5.28 -1.16
C GLY A 9 8.50 -4.27 -1.12
N GLN A 10 9.55 -4.55 -1.89
CA GLN A 10 10.73 -3.68 -1.98
C GLN A 10 10.37 -2.37 -2.69
N ALA A 11 10.77 -1.23 -2.10
CA ALA A 11 10.52 0.08 -2.68
C ALA A 11 11.25 0.23 -4.02
N VAL A 12 10.55 0.78 -5.02
CA VAL A 12 11.10 1.13 -6.33
C VAL A 12 10.68 2.54 -6.73
N ASP A 13 11.52 3.20 -7.53
CA ASP A 13 11.18 4.48 -8.14
C ASP A 13 10.20 4.27 -9.30
N VAL A 14 9.22 5.16 -9.38
CA VAL A 14 8.17 5.19 -10.39
C VAL A 14 8.45 6.18 -11.51
N LEU A 15 9.48 7.03 -11.37
CA LEU A 15 9.85 8.01 -12.39
C LEU A 15 10.19 7.31 -13.73
N GLY A 16 9.56 7.77 -14.81
CA GLY A 16 9.77 7.24 -16.16
C GLY A 16 9.14 5.88 -16.45
N LYS A 17 8.30 5.34 -15.55
CA LYS A 17 7.54 4.11 -15.80
C LYS A 17 6.22 4.43 -16.52
N ALA A 18 5.86 3.64 -17.52
CA ALA A 18 4.61 3.79 -18.28
C ALA A 18 3.43 3.10 -17.56
N GLY A 19 2.22 3.61 -17.74
CA GLY A 19 0.98 3.01 -17.23
C GLY A 19 0.60 3.48 -15.82
N ASP A 20 0.18 2.55 -14.96
CA ASP A 20 -0.09 2.76 -13.52
C ASP A 20 1.08 2.17 -12.70
N PRO A 21 2.21 2.89 -12.58
CA PRO A 21 3.41 2.34 -11.99
C PRO A 21 3.25 2.13 -10.48
N LYS A 22 3.58 0.93 -10.02
CA LYS A 22 3.60 0.60 -8.59
C LYS A 22 4.91 1.04 -7.95
N SER A 23 4.81 1.51 -6.71
CA SER A 23 5.94 1.96 -5.90
C SER A 23 6.68 0.81 -5.21
N ILE A 24 6.18 -0.43 -5.36
CA ILE A 24 6.80 -1.65 -4.85
C ILE A 24 7.03 -2.71 -5.94
N THR A 25 8.09 -3.49 -5.79
CA THR A 25 8.39 -4.68 -6.60
C THR A 25 8.43 -5.95 -5.75
N GLY A 26 7.90 -7.04 -6.31
CA GLY A 26 7.59 -8.23 -5.53
C GLY A 26 6.63 -7.90 -4.37
N GLY A 27 6.12 -8.89 -3.67
CA GLY A 27 5.45 -8.59 -2.40
C GLY A 27 4.37 -9.57 -2.02
N HIS A 28 4.26 -9.78 -0.72
CA HIS A 28 3.28 -10.65 -0.09
C HIS A 28 2.17 -9.83 0.55
N VAL A 29 1.00 -10.44 0.71
CA VAL A 29 -0.14 -9.81 1.36
C VAL A 29 -0.09 -10.11 2.85
N HIS A 30 -0.25 -9.07 3.64
CA HIS A 30 -0.26 -9.10 5.10
C HIS A 30 -1.48 -8.31 5.60
N THR A 31 -1.80 -8.47 6.88
CA THR A 31 -2.86 -7.72 7.54
C THR A 31 -2.25 -6.65 8.45
N THR A 32 -2.75 -5.42 8.39
CA THR A 32 -2.32 -4.34 9.29
C THR A 32 -2.81 -4.57 10.73
N PRO A 33 -2.03 -4.18 11.76
CA PRO A 33 -0.74 -3.50 11.69
C PRO A 33 0.38 -4.50 11.45
N LEU A 34 1.42 -4.07 10.77
CA LEU A 34 2.59 -4.89 10.51
C LEU A 34 3.85 -4.06 10.64
N LEU A 35 4.95 -4.73 10.95
CA LEU A 35 6.27 -4.13 10.92
C LEU A 35 6.91 -4.42 9.56
N MET A 36 7.32 -3.37 8.85
CA MET A 36 8.04 -3.49 7.58
C MET A 36 9.54 -3.50 7.82
N SER A 37 10.25 -4.26 7.01
CA SER A 37 11.71 -4.23 6.97
C SER A 37 12.21 -2.94 6.34
N TYR A 38 13.48 -2.63 6.55
CA TYR A 38 14.11 -1.49 5.90
C TYR A 38 14.01 -1.60 4.37
N GLY A 39 13.62 -0.51 3.71
CA GLY A 39 13.45 -0.43 2.26
C GLY A 39 12.16 -1.07 1.73
N GLU A 40 11.30 -1.61 2.60
CA GLU A 40 9.97 -2.06 2.20
C GLU A 40 8.95 -0.92 2.26
N LYS A 41 7.97 -0.99 1.37
CA LYS A 41 6.78 -0.14 1.37
C LYS A 41 5.54 -1.02 1.32
N ALA A 42 4.43 -0.50 1.83
CA ALA A 42 3.14 -1.13 1.75
C ALA A 42 2.25 -0.39 0.74
N GLU A 43 1.47 -1.14 -0.03
CA GLU A 43 0.37 -0.63 -0.83
C GLU A 43 -0.92 -1.33 -0.39
N LEU A 44 -2.02 -0.59 -0.23
CA LEU A 44 -3.30 -1.20 0.11
C LEU A 44 -3.69 -2.15 -1.02
N VAL A 45 -4.09 -3.38 -0.68
CA VAL A 45 -4.75 -4.23 -1.66
C VAL A 45 -6.09 -3.60 -1.97
N THR A 46 -6.30 -3.17 -3.22
CA THR A 46 -7.56 -2.55 -3.62
C THR A 46 -8.71 -3.48 -3.27
N ASN A 47 -9.49 -3.08 -2.28
CA ASN A 47 -10.83 -3.58 -2.04
C ASN A 47 -11.83 -2.51 -2.49
N ASP A 48 -13.07 -2.92 -2.75
CA ASP A 48 -14.12 -2.00 -3.19
C ASP A 48 -14.59 -1.08 -2.04
N GLU A 49 -14.18 -1.34 -0.80
CA GLU A 49 -14.63 -0.62 0.39
C GLU A 49 -13.78 0.60 0.74
N TYR A 50 -12.47 0.59 0.49
CA TYR A 50 -11.57 1.65 0.97
C TYR A 50 -10.52 2.09 -0.04
N GLU A 51 -10.10 3.35 0.09
CA GLU A 51 -8.93 3.94 -0.57
C GLU A 51 -8.04 4.64 0.46
N PRO A 52 -6.70 4.52 0.37
CA PRO A 52 -5.81 5.25 1.26
C PRO A 52 -5.70 6.72 0.80
N LEU A 53 -5.74 7.66 1.74
CA LEU A 53 -5.53 9.09 1.43
C LEU A 53 -4.08 9.40 1.01
N LEU A 54 -3.14 8.56 1.41
CA LEU A 54 -1.72 8.65 1.06
C LEU A 54 -1.22 7.27 0.62
N SER A 55 -0.53 7.22 -0.52
CA SER A 55 0.15 6.04 -1.04
C SER A 55 1.56 6.44 -1.47
N PRO A 56 2.61 5.66 -1.14
CA PRO A 56 2.59 4.37 -0.42
C PRO A 56 2.20 4.51 1.06
N MET A 57 1.77 3.39 1.67
CA MET A 57 1.35 3.35 3.07
C MET A 57 2.57 3.29 4.00
N GLU A 58 2.90 4.42 4.66
CA GLU A 58 3.99 4.52 5.62
C GLU A 58 3.49 5.12 6.95
N GLY A 59 3.93 4.55 8.08
CA GLY A 59 3.50 4.99 9.41
C GLY A 59 2.00 4.75 9.66
N PHE A 60 1.24 5.81 9.93
CA PHE A 60 -0.21 5.77 10.10
C PHE A 60 -0.89 6.39 8.89
N VAL A 61 -1.77 5.63 8.25
CA VAL A 61 -2.49 6.04 7.04
C VAL A 61 -3.97 6.15 7.35
N ILE A 62 -4.59 7.21 6.86
CA ILE A 62 -6.05 7.39 6.94
C ILE A 62 -6.66 6.75 5.70
N LEU A 63 -7.63 5.86 5.93
CA LEU A 63 -8.43 5.26 4.87
C LEU A 63 -9.75 6.02 4.74
N LYS A 64 -10.12 6.31 3.50
CA LYS A 64 -11.42 6.84 3.14
C LYS A 64 -12.27 5.69 2.63
N SER A 65 -13.51 5.59 3.12
CA SER A 65 -14.49 4.69 2.52
C SER A 65 -14.74 5.14 1.07
N LYS A 66 -14.67 4.21 0.14
CA LYS A 66 -15.24 4.45 -1.18
C LYS A 66 -16.75 4.55 -1.02
N ALA A 67 -17.34 5.51 -1.71
CA ALA A 67 -18.79 5.52 -1.92
C ALA A 67 -19.05 4.68 -3.17
N ASP A 68 -20.18 3.96 -3.20
CA ASP A 68 -20.66 3.26 -4.40
C ASP A 68 -20.76 4.20 -5.60
#